data_AF-A0A2E9LG41-F1
#
_entry.id   AF-A0A2E9LG41-F1
#
_cell.length_a   1.000
_cell.length_b   1.000
_cell.length_c   1.000
_cell.angle_alpha   90.00
_cell.angle_beta   90.00
_cell.angle_gamma   90.00
#
_symmetry.space_group_name_H-M   'P 1'
#
loop_
_entity.id
_entity.type
_entity.pdbx_description
1 polymer ?
#
loop_
_entity_poly.entity_id
_entity_poly.type
_entity_poly.pdbx_seq_one_letter_code
_entity_poly.pdbx_strand_id
1 'polypeptide(L)'
;MSDDSLRVHFEGSSIETIDRSVYNFVSGLQLQVMTNKGFKPVPVIWGSAERAFQSKNNKEIRDSQGMLVLPIISIRRSSFDKSRASSGVFQGNIPEVADSRGGALNISRVLYQKKTMRFANSDAQRLYGQKNYPSPNPKIVYKTISVPMPVNVEVTYEITLRTEYQQQMNDLVTPFATKPGTVNFVRLKEASHKYEGFIQENYASSDNLSDFSSDERKFETKISLKVIGYIVGEGKNRDRPSYTLRENIVEVKIPRERISLAEIPEHEFGSYYGLEGVPADIKEAFLNDGYHFSNVPAASFFNTSGTGGGSSTSANVVTTDNFSEVLSQNMIVRETLKDSTNTTPSSFTDFATLYSIRANSESVLVNGVLQADGAQKDYTVVDGNTIKFNENVEQTDLIVITYIKG
;
A
#
# COMPACT_ATOMS: atom_id res chain seq x y z
N MET A 1 -17.09 13.16 18.24
CA MET A 1 -16.51 12.92 16.90
C MET A 1 -15.36 13.91 16.72
N SER A 2 -14.15 13.43 16.43
CA SER A 2 -12.95 14.28 16.32
C SER A 2 -12.96 15.08 15.02
N ASP A 3 -12.60 16.37 15.10
CA ASP A 3 -12.53 17.35 14.00
C ASP A 3 -11.77 16.88 12.73
N ASP A 4 -10.88 15.90 12.88
CA ASP A 4 -10.11 15.29 11.78
C ASP A 4 -10.97 14.47 10.79
N SER A 5 -12.16 14.00 11.18
CA SER A 5 -13.05 13.24 10.28
C SER A 5 -13.89 14.13 9.36
N LEU A 6 -14.10 15.41 9.71
CA LEU A 6 -14.91 16.35 8.92
C LEU A 6 -14.21 16.79 7.63
N ARG A 7 -12.87 16.77 7.59
CA ARG A 7 -12.08 17.14 6.39
C ARG A 7 -11.89 16.01 5.40
N VAL A 8 -12.30 14.78 5.77
CA VAL A 8 -11.97 13.53 5.08
C VAL A 8 -13.25 12.69 4.91
N HIS A 9 -14.33 13.34 4.49
CA HIS A 9 -15.62 12.69 4.21
C HIS A 9 -15.98 12.92 2.75
N PHE A 10 -16.28 11.83 2.04
CA PHE A 10 -16.75 11.86 0.65
C PHE A 10 -18.01 11.00 0.57
N GLU A 11 -19.14 11.63 0.21
CA GLU A 11 -20.38 10.90 -0.01
C GLU A 11 -20.43 10.32 -1.41
N GLY A 12 -21.05 9.16 -1.54
CA GLY A 12 -21.30 8.57 -2.85
C GLY A 12 -22.34 9.41 -3.60
N SER A 13 -22.07 9.73 -4.85
CA SER A 13 -23.07 10.32 -5.74
C SER A 13 -24.01 9.22 -6.21
N SER A 14 -25.32 9.42 -6.01
CA SER A 14 -26.40 8.52 -6.43
C SER A 14 -27.33 9.21 -7.43
N ILE A 15 -28.22 8.45 -8.07
CA ILE A 15 -29.20 9.05 -9.00
C ILE A 15 -30.13 10.00 -8.23
N GLU A 16 -30.46 9.68 -7.00
CA GLU A 16 -31.26 10.51 -6.09
C GLU A 16 -30.57 11.85 -5.79
N THR A 17 -29.24 11.86 -5.71
CA THR A 17 -28.46 13.09 -5.54
C THR A 17 -28.56 14.00 -6.77
N ILE A 18 -28.58 13.41 -7.97
CA ILE A 18 -28.78 14.15 -9.22
C ILE A 18 -30.24 14.66 -9.29
N ASP A 19 -31.21 13.81 -9.00
CA ASP A 19 -32.65 14.14 -8.98
C ASP A 19 -32.91 15.32 -8.01
N ARG A 20 -32.34 15.26 -6.80
CA ARG A 20 -32.46 16.33 -5.80
C ARG A 20 -31.78 17.63 -6.26
N SER A 21 -30.64 17.55 -6.95
CA SER A 21 -29.97 18.74 -7.50
C SER A 21 -30.85 19.49 -8.52
N VAL A 22 -31.60 18.75 -9.34
CA VAL A 22 -32.55 19.33 -10.31
C VAL A 22 -33.75 19.94 -9.59
N TYR A 23 -34.31 19.23 -8.61
CA TYR A 23 -35.39 19.76 -7.79
C TYR A 23 -34.98 21.08 -7.09
N ASN A 24 -33.79 21.11 -6.47
CA ASN A 24 -33.26 22.28 -5.79
C ASN A 24 -32.99 23.44 -6.75
N PHE A 25 -32.55 23.17 -7.98
CA PHE A 25 -32.40 24.19 -9.00
C PHE A 25 -33.73 24.82 -9.37
N VAL A 26 -34.75 24.02 -9.70
CA VAL A 26 -36.07 24.53 -10.11
C VAL A 26 -36.76 25.24 -8.95
N SER A 27 -36.70 24.68 -7.73
CA SER A 27 -37.23 25.34 -6.53
C SER A 27 -36.49 26.64 -6.21
N GLY A 28 -35.18 26.68 -6.46
CA GLY A 28 -34.35 27.89 -6.31
C GLY A 28 -34.67 28.99 -7.32
N LEU A 29 -35.43 28.69 -8.38
CA LEU A 29 -35.92 29.71 -9.29
C LEU A 29 -37.00 30.60 -8.67
N GLN A 30 -37.66 30.12 -7.61
CA GLN A 30 -38.72 30.82 -6.86
C GLN A 30 -39.77 31.45 -7.79
N LEU A 31 -40.33 30.63 -8.69
CA LEU A 31 -41.28 31.10 -9.69
C LEU A 31 -42.62 31.47 -9.03
N GLN A 32 -43.11 32.65 -9.38
CA GLN A 32 -44.35 33.21 -8.84
C GLN A 32 -45.22 33.67 -10.00
N VAL A 33 -46.54 33.61 -9.80
CA VAL A 33 -47.52 33.96 -10.82
C VAL A 33 -48.61 34.82 -10.21
N MET A 34 -49.10 35.78 -10.99
CA MET A 34 -50.29 36.55 -10.63
C MET A 34 -51.54 35.70 -10.89
N THR A 35 -52.28 35.43 -9.81
CA THR A 35 -53.58 34.75 -9.88
C THR A 35 -54.69 35.73 -9.46
N ASN A 36 -55.95 35.34 -9.64
CA ASN A 36 -57.10 36.12 -9.15
C ASN A 36 -57.06 36.33 -7.63
N LYS A 37 -56.25 35.55 -6.90
CA LYS A 37 -56.05 35.63 -5.44
C LYS A 37 -54.76 36.40 -5.06
N GLY A 38 -54.09 37.04 -6.02
CA GLY A 38 -52.83 37.74 -5.84
C GLY A 38 -51.60 36.93 -6.28
N PHE A 39 -50.42 37.39 -5.89
CA PHE A 39 -49.15 36.73 -6.16
C PHE A 39 -49.04 35.43 -5.37
N LYS A 40 -48.96 34.30 -6.08
CA LYS A 40 -48.81 32.98 -5.47
C LYS A 40 -47.53 32.31 -5.97
N PRO A 41 -46.69 31.74 -5.08
CA PRO A 41 -45.57 30.90 -5.50
C PRO A 41 -46.09 29.59 -6.11
N VAL A 42 -45.47 29.17 -7.20
CA VAL A 42 -45.90 27.95 -7.91
C VAL A 42 -45.27 26.73 -7.26
N PRO A 43 -46.06 25.73 -6.83
CA PRO A 43 -45.52 24.52 -6.22
C PRO A 43 -44.77 23.68 -7.27
N VAL A 44 -43.59 23.19 -6.86
CA VAL A 44 -42.76 22.25 -7.62
C VAL A 44 -42.99 20.85 -7.07
N ILE A 45 -43.38 19.91 -7.93
CA ILE A 45 -43.61 18.51 -7.56
C ILE A 45 -42.73 17.56 -8.36
N TRP A 46 -42.41 16.41 -7.77
CA TRP A 46 -41.74 15.32 -8.47
C TRP A 46 -42.77 14.33 -9.03
N GLY A 47 -42.70 14.02 -10.32
CA GLY A 47 -43.71 13.23 -11.05
C GLY A 47 -43.69 11.71 -10.79
N SER A 48 -42.72 11.20 -10.03
CA SER A 48 -42.55 9.76 -9.74
C SER A 48 -43.30 9.30 -8.48
N ALA A 49 -43.08 8.05 -8.03
CA ALA A 49 -43.72 7.38 -6.89
C ALA A 49 -43.64 8.16 -5.54
N GLU A 50 -42.74 9.13 -5.42
CA GLU A 50 -42.67 10.08 -4.29
C GLU A 50 -43.86 11.06 -4.23
N ARG A 51 -44.72 11.07 -5.25
CA ARG A 51 -46.01 11.78 -5.31
C ARG A 51 -46.90 11.46 -4.10
N ALA A 52 -46.87 10.23 -3.58
CA ALA A 52 -47.67 9.84 -2.43
C ALA A 52 -47.18 10.50 -1.12
N PHE A 53 -45.87 10.72 -0.98
CA PHE A 53 -45.30 11.41 0.17
C PHE A 53 -45.52 12.93 0.09
N GLN A 54 -45.34 13.51 -1.10
CA GLN A 54 -45.57 14.95 -1.32
C GLN A 54 -47.06 15.32 -1.20
N SER A 55 -47.98 14.48 -1.68
CA SER A 55 -49.43 14.71 -1.54
C SER A 55 -49.93 14.58 -0.10
N LYS A 56 -49.17 13.93 0.80
CA LYS A 56 -49.48 13.87 2.24
C LYS A 56 -48.95 15.09 2.99
N ASN A 57 -47.78 15.60 2.62
CA ASN A 57 -47.17 16.74 3.29
C ASN A 57 -47.72 18.10 2.83
N ASN A 58 -48.21 18.22 1.59
CA ASN A 58 -48.77 19.46 1.04
C ASN A 58 -50.23 19.30 0.62
N LYS A 59 -51.14 19.68 1.51
CA LYS A 59 -52.59 19.65 1.27
C LYS A 59 -53.05 20.69 0.23
N GLU A 60 -52.23 21.69 -0.08
CA GLU A 60 -52.56 22.79 -1.01
C GLU A 60 -52.41 22.46 -2.50
N ILE A 61 -51.82 21.30 -2.84
CA ILE A 61 -51.61 20.88 -4.23
C ILE A 61 -52.91 20.34 -4.85
N ARG A 62 -53.88 19.96 -4.01
CA ARG A 62 -55.18 19.43 -4.44
C ARG A 62 -56.31 20.20 -3.79
N ASP A 63 -57.37 20.42 -4.55
CA ASP A 63 -58.63 20.94 -4.01
C ASP A 63 -59.32 19.86 -3.14
N SER A 64 -60.30 20.27 -2.34
CA SER A 64 -61.24 19.44 -1.59
C SER A 64 -61.87 18.30 -2.42
N GLN A 65 -62.01 18.49 -3.73
CA GLN A 65 -62.52 17.51 -4.70
C GLN A 65 -61.42 16.57 -5.28
N GLY A 66 -60.17 16.71 -4.83
CA GLY A 66 -59.05 15.87 -5.27
C GLY A 66 -58.41 16.28 -6.60
N MET A 67 -58.91 17.32 -7.27
CA MET A 67 -58.31 17.86 -8.50
C MET A 67 -57.03 18.65 -8.21
N LEU A 68 -56.06 18.63 -9.14
CA LEU A 68 -54.80 19.38 -8.99
C LEU A 68 -55.08 20.88 -9.16
N VAL A 69 -54.60 21.68 -8.21
CA VAL A 69 -54.71 23.15 -8.27
C VAL A 69 -53.59 23.69 -9.15
N LEU A 70 -53.94 24.45 -10.18
CA LEU A 70 -52.99 25.12 -11.07
C LEU A 70 -52.70 26.55 -10.55
N PRO A 71 -51.55 27.15 -10.90
CA PRO A 71 -50.44 26.61 -11.68
C PRO A 71 -49.60 25.59 -10.91
N ILE A 72 -48.97 24.64 -11.62
CA ILE A 72 -48.08 23.63 -11.01
C ILE A 72 -46.88 23.33 -11.93
N ILE A 73 -45.73 23.08 -11.31
CA ILE A 73 -44.51 22.63 -12.00
C ILE A 73 -44.27 21.19 -11.62
N SER A 74 -44.11 20.33 -12.61
CA SER A 74 -43.82 18.92 -12.41
C SER A 74 -42.48 18.56 -13.04
N ILE A 75 -41.64 17.86 -12.31
CA ILE A 75 -40.33 17.39 -12.79
C ILE A 75 -40.40 15.88 -12.89
N ARG A 76 -40.06 15.34 -14.05
CA ARG A 76 -39.92 13.89 -14.25
C ARG A 76 -38.59 13.58 -14.91
N ARG A 77 -37.96 12.49 -14.49
CA ARG A 77 -36.84 11.90 -15.23
C ARG A 77 -37.41 11.21 -16.48
N SER A 78 -36.87 11.53 -17.64
CA SER A 78 -37.30 11.00 -18.94
C SER A 78 -36.42 9.83 -19.40
N SER A 79 -35.09 10.03 -19.44
CA SER A 79 -34.13 8.98 -19.78
C SER A 79 -32.96 8.94 -18.80
N PHE A 80 -32.26 7.80 -18.79
CA PHE A 80 -31.03 7.59 -18.05
C PHE A 80 -30.09 6.74 -18.92
N ASP A 81 -28.98 7.34 -19.31
CA ASP A 81 -28.03 6.76 -20.25
C ASP A 81 -26.62 6.78 -19.67
N LYS A 82 -25.94 5.63 -19.67
CA LYS A 82 -24.51 5.56 -19.32
C LYS A 82 -23.69 6.02 -20.52
N SER A 83 -23.29 7.29 -20.52
CA SER A 83 -22.53 7.86 -21.64
C SER A 83 -21.04 7.54 -21.52
N ARG A 84 -20.50 6.78 -22.48
CA ARG A 84 -19.04 6.65 -22.71
C ARG A 84 -18.45 7.84 -23.47
N ALA A 85 -19.29 8.64 -24.14
CA ALA A 85 -18.87 9.73 -25.02
C ALA A 85 -18.42 10.97 -24.23
N SER A 86 -18.92 11.15 -23.00
CA SER A 86 -18.41 12.15 -22.07
C SER A 86 -17.05 11.70 -21.53
N SER A 87 -16.01 12.00 -22.33
CA SER A 87 -14.62 11.71 -22.00
C SER A 87 -14.17 12.63 -20.88
N GLY A 88 -14.38 12.21 -19.65
CA GLY A 88 -13.68 12.80 -18.51
C GLY A 88 -12.18 12.50 -18.58
N VAL A 89 -11.44 12.88 -17.54
CA VAL A 89 -9.98 12.60 -17.43
C VAL A 89 -9.67 11.10 -17.51
N PHE A 90 -10.63 10.24 -17.15
CA PHE A 90 -10.50 8.79 -17.19
C PHE A 90 -11.21 8.22 -18.43
N GLN A 91 -10.43 7.70 -19.38
CA GLN A 91 -10.95 7.08 -20.62
C GLN A 91 -11.18 5.57 -20.51
N GLY A 92 -10.57 4.92 -19.52
CA GLY A 92 -10.64 3.47 -19.29
C GLY A 92 -11.19 3.11 -17.92
N ASN A 93 -11.72 1.89 -17.78
CA ASN A 93 -12.17 1.36 -16.50
C ASN A 93 -10.96 1.04 -15.61
N ILE A 94 -10.90 1.62 -14.42
CA ILE A 94 -9.88 1.31 -13.42
C ILE A 94 -10.56 0.42 -12.37
N PRO A 95 -10.24 -0.89 -12.34
CA PRO A 95 -10.85 -1.79 -11.37
C PRO A 95 -10.45 -1.41 -9.94
N GLU A 96 -11.35 -1.66 -9.00
CA GLU A 96 -11.04 -1.49 -7.58
C GLU A 96 -10.02 -2.52 -7.09
N VAL A 97 -9.29 -2.16 -6.05
CA VAL A 97 -8.46 -3.10 -5.30
C VAL A 97 -9.34 -4.24 -4.76
N ALA A 98 -8.91 -5.49 -4.94
CA ALA A 98 -9.62 -6.71 -4.54
C ALA A 98 -9.62 -6.99 -3.02
N ASP A 99 -9.83 -5.95 -2.22
CA ASP A 99 -9.96 -6.02 -0.76
C ASP A 99 -11.39 -5.64 -0.35
N SER A 100 -11.80 -6.06 0.84
CA SER A 100 -13.02 -5.65 1.56
C SER A 100 -13.26 -4.14 1.55
N ARG A 101 -12.17 -3.36 1.54
CA ARG A 101 -12.22 -1.90 1.49
C ARG A 101 -12.54 -1.39 0.07
N GLY A 102 -12.00 -2.00 -0.98
CA GLY A 102 -12.18 -1.55 -2.36
C GLY A 102 -11.52 -0.21 -2.66
N GLY A 103 -12.06 0.54 -3.62
CA GLY A 103 -11.50 1.82 -4.08
C GLY A 103 -10.44 1.68 -5.18
N ALA A 104 -10.42 2.64 -6.08
CA ALA A 104 -9.62 2.64 -7.31
C ALA A 104 -8.80 3.93 -7.45
N LEU A 105 -9.40 5.08 -7.18
CA LEU A 105 -8.80 6.39 -7.42
C LEU A 105 -8.42 7.07 -6.11
N ASN A 106 -7.21 7.60 -6.02
CA ASN A 106 -6.75 8.38 -4.87
C ASN A 106 -7.12 9.86 -5.07
N ILE A 107 -7.99 10.40 -4.22
CA ILE A 107 -8.44 11.81 -4.33
C ILE A 107 -7.49 12.74 -3.59
N SER A 108 -7.20 12.41 -2.33
CA SER A 108 -6.49 13.30 -1.43
C SER A 108 -5.61 12.51 -0.48
N ARG A 109 -4.53 13.15 -0.07
CA ARG A 109 -3.56 12.62 0.88
C ARG A 109 -3.34 13.64 1.99
N VAL A 110 -3.59 13.24 3.23
CA VAL A 110 -3.43 14.08 4.43
C VAL A 110 -2.40 13.43 5.35
N LEU A 111 -1.58 14.26 6.01
CA LEU A 111 -0.63 13.79 7.01
C LEU A 111 -1.37 13.24 8.23
N TYR A 112 -1.11 11.98 8.60
CA TYR A 112 -1.60 11.44 9.86
C TYR A 112 -0.64 11.79 10.99
N GLN A 113 -0.86 12.98 11.57
CA GLN A 113 0.03 13.53 12.59
C GLN A 113 0.20 12.61 13.80
N LYS A 114 -0.88 12.02 14.32
CA LYS A 114 -0.83 11.15 15.51
C LYS A 114 0.07 9.92 15.33
N LYS A 115 -0.01 9.23 14.19
CA LYS A 115 0.85 8.06 13.92
C LYS A 115 2.27 8.49 13.56
N THR A 116 2.42 9.57 12.80
CA THR A 116 3.74 10.14 12.48
C THR A 116 4.51 10.52 13.75
N MET A 117 3.85 11.17 14.72
CA MET A 117 4.46 11.50 16.02
C MET A 117 4.84 10.24 16.82
N ARG A 118 4.05 9.16 16.74
CA ARG A 118 4.39 7.91 17.43
C ARG A 118 5.67 7.29 16.88
N PHE A 119 5.88 7.32 15.56
CA PHE A 119 7.12 6.87 14.95
C PHE A 119 8.31 7.75 15.36
N ALA A 120 8.13 9.08 15.28
CA ALA A 120 9.16 10.03 15.73
C ALA A 120 9.56 9.80 17.20
N ASN A 121 8.58 9.69 18.09
CA ASN A 121 8.84 9.53 19.53
C ASN A 121 9.49 8.18 19.86
N SER A 122 9.13 7.11 19.13
CA SER A 122 9.74 5.79 19.30
C SER A 122 11.19 5.76 18.86
N ASP A 123 11.53 6.39 17.74
CA ASP A 123 12.91 6.48 17.27
C ASP A 123 13.74 7.40 18.15
N ALA A 124 13.18 8.53 18.59
CA ALA A 124 13.82 9.44 19.53
C ALA A 124 14.14 8.75 20.88
N GLN A 125 13.19 7.97 21.41
CA GLN A 125 13.41 7.20 22.64
C GLN A 125 14.52 6.15 22.48
N ARG A 126 14.63 5.51 21.30
CA ARG A 126 15.65 4.50 21.02
C ARG A 126 17.05 5.11 20.86
N LEU A 127 17.17 6.25 20.19
CA LEU A 127 18.46 6.88 19.87
C LEU A 127 18.98 7.79 20.99
N TYR A 128 18.08 8.57 21.61
CA TYR A 128 18.45 9.63 22.55
C TYR A 128 17.91 9.40 23.97
N GLY A 129 17.20 8.29 24.22
CA GLY A 129 16.59 8.01 25.53
C GLY A 129 15.43 8.94 25.91
N GLN A 130 15.05 9.89 25.05
CA GLN A 130 14.03 10.89 25.29
C GLN A 130 12.96 10.87 24.20
N LYS A 131 11.68 10.82 24.60
CA LYS A 131 10.54 10.69 23.66
C LYS A 131 10.31 11.91 22.78
N ASN A 132 10.60 13.12 23.25
CA ASN A 132 10.28 14.37 22.55
C ASN A 132 11.54 15.06 21.99
N TYR A 133 12.58 14.29 21.68
CA TYR A 133 13.82 14.86 21.17
C TYR A 133 13.62 15.39 19.72
N PRO A 134 13.91 16.66 19.43
CA PRO A 134 13.78 17.21 18.09
C PRO A 134 14.78 16.54 17.14
N SER A 135 14.26 15.80 16.16
CA SER A 135 15.06 15.15 15.12
C SER A 135 14.30 15.12 13.79
N PRO A 136 15.00 15.11 12.65
CA PRO A 136 14.35 14.94 11.36
C PRO A 136 13.70 13.55 11.29
N ASN A 137 12.40 13.49 11.01
CA ASN A 137 11.66 12.24 10.93
C ASN A 137 11.34 11.86 9.46
N PRO A 138 12.05 10.88 8.86
CA PRO A 138 11.71 10.35 7.53
C PRO A 138 10.45 9.46 7.56
N LYS A 139 10.03 8.97 8.73
CA LYS A 139 8.92 8.03 8.91
C LYS A 139 7.58 8.76 9.02
N ILE A 140 7.11 9.24 7.88
CA ILE A 140 5.87 10.04 7.77
C ILE A 140 4.70 9.16 7.32
N VAL A 141 3.63 9.17 8.11
CA VAL A 141 2.40 8.44 7.81
C VAL A 141 1.39 9.36 7.14
N TYR A 142 1.00 9.03 5.93
CA TYR A 142 -0.07 9.66 5.17
C TYR A 142 -1.32 8.80 5.18
N LYS A 143 -2.48 9.43 5.33
CA LYS A 143 -3.80 8.87 5.01
C LYS A 143 -4.17 9.29 3.59
N THR A 144 -4.35 8.32 2.71
CA THR A 144 -4.86 8.49 1.36
C THR A 144 -6.32 8.09 1.30
N ILE A 145 -7.17 8.98 0.82
CA ILE A 145 -8.58 8.71 0.54
C ILE A 145 -8.68 8.10 -0.84
N SER A 146 -9.27 6.91 -0.93
CA SER A 146 -9.52 6.26 -2.21
C SER A 146 -11.01 5.97 -2.42
N VAL A 147 -11.52 6.32 -3.60
CA VAL A 147 -12.91 6.15 -4.02
C VAL A 147 -13.02 5.18 -5.19
N PRO A 148 -14.18 4.54 -5.41
CA PRO A 148 -14.43 3.81 -6.64
C PRO A 148 -14.39 4.75 -7.85
N MET A 149 -14.15 4.19 -9.04
CA MET A 149 -14.18 4.97 -10.26
C MET A 149 -15.58 5.57 -10.48
N PRO A 150 -15.69 6.88 -10.74
CA PRO A 150 -16.96 7.50 -11.09
C PRO A 150 -17.44 7.00 -12.46
N VAL A 151 -18.76 6.79 -12.57
CA VAL A 151 -19.41 6.47 -13.84
C VAL A 151 -20.15 7.71 -14.33
N ASN A 152 -19.75 8.21 -15.50
CA ASN A 152 -20.44 9.31 -16.15
C ASN A 152 -21.80 8.86 -16.67
N VAL A 153 -22.81 9.68 -16.40
CA VAL A 153 -24.20 9.43 -16.77
C VAL A 153 -24.78 10.67 -17.41
N GLU A 154 -25.63 10.44 -18.39
CA GLU A 154 -26.46 11.44 -19.03
C GLU A 154 -27.90 11.17 -18.62
N VAL A 155 -28.53 12.14 -17.97
CA VAL A 155 -29.89 12.00 -17.46
C VAL A 155 -30.72 13.12 -18.05
N THR A 156 -31.79 12.78 -18.76
CA THR A 156 -32.71 13.79 -19.29
C THR A 156 -33.90 13.93 -18.35
N TYR A 157 -34.24 15.17 -18.04
CA TYR A 157 -35.40 15.55 -17.25
C TYR A 157 -36.38 16.33 -18.11
N GLU A 158 -37.65 16.08 -17.89
CA GLU A 158 -38.74 16.86 -18.47
C GLU A 158 -39.40 17.64 -17.33
N ILE A 159 -39.37 18.97 -17.45
CA ILE A 159 -40.04 19.90 -16.56
C ILE A 159 -41.32 20.33 -17.27
N THR A 160 -42.46 19.90 -16.76
CA THR A 160 -43.78 20.20 -17.30
C THR A 160 -44.45 21.29 -16.46
N LEU A 161 -44.60 22.46 -17.06
CA LEU A 161 -45.33 23.61 -16.52
C LEU A 161 -46.80 23.47 -16.93
N ARG A 162 -47.73 23.60 -15.98
CA ARG A 162 -49.17 23.57 -16.25
C ARG A 162 -49.85 24.78 -15.65
N THR A 163 -50.60 25.51 -16.46
CA THR A 163 -51.34 26.72 -16.06
C THR A 163 -52.75 26.75 -16.65
N GLU A 164 -53.64 27.53 -16.04
CA GLU A 164 -55.01 27.78 -16.54
C GLU A 164 -55.02 28.88 -17.61
N TYR A 165 -54.07 29.82 -17.51
CA TYR A 165 -54.00 31.00 -18.37
C TYR A 165 -52.65 31.10 -19.08
N GLN A 166 -52.68 31.61 -20.32
CA GLN A 166 -51.47 31.82 -21.12
C GLN A 166 -50.56 32.91 -20.54
N GLN A 167 -51.13 33.97 -19.93
CA GLN A 167 -50.33 35.02 -19.27
C GLN A 167 -49.43 34.42 -18.16
N GLN A 168 -50.01 33.53 -17.35
CA GLN A 168 -49.29 32.81 -16.30
C GLN A 168 -48.19 31.90 -16.88
N MET A 169 -48.43 31.30 -18.04
CA MET A 169 -47.42 30.49 -18.71
C MET A 169 -46.22 31.34 -19.15
N ASN A 170 -46.47 32.51 -19.73
CA ASN A 170 -45.40 33.42 -20.17
C ASN A 170 -44.54 33.89 -18.99
N ASP A 171 -45.17 34.21 -17.86
CA ASP A 171 -44.46 34.57 -16.63
C ASP A 171 -43.58 33.43 -16.11
N LEU A 172 -44.03 32.17 -16.26
CA LEU A 172 -43.27 30.99 -15.83
C LEU A 172 -42.16 30.57 -16.79
N VAL A 173 -42.34 30.73 -18.10
CA VAL A 173 -41.36 30.31 -19.11
C VAL A 173 -40.19 31.30 -19.20
N THR A 174 -40.45 32.61 -19.02
CA THR A 174 -39.44 33.67 -19.19
C THR A 174 -38.19 33.47 -18.32
N PRO A 175 -38.28 33.09 -17.02
CA PRO A 175 -37.12 32.82 -16.20
C PRO A 175 -36.29 31.61 -16.66
N PHE A 176 -36.90 30.60 -17.28
CA PHE A 176 -36.17 29.46 -17.83
C PHE A 176 -35.36 29.83 -19.08
N ALA A 177 -35.87 30.75 -19.89
CA ALA A 177 -35.16 31.26 -21.06
C ALA A 177 -34.04 32.24 -20.69
N THR A 178 -34.23 33.06 -19.66
CA THR A 178 -33.31 34.17 -19.35
C THR A 178 -32.20 33.82 -18.35
N LYS A 179 -32.44 32.94 -17.37
CA LYS A 179 -31.42 32.59 -16.35
C LYS A 179 -30.19 31.83 -16.85
N PRO A 180 -30.25 30.89 -17.81
CA PRO A 180 -29.03 30.29 -18.37
C PRO A 180 -28.17 31.32 -19.12
N GLY A 181 -28.76 32.46 -19.52
CA GLY A 181 -28.06 33.49 -20.29
C GLY A 181 -27.87 33.06 -21.73
N THR A 182 -26.77 33.50 -22.36
CA THR A 182 -26.48 33.24 -23.78
C THR A 182 -26.08 31.78 -24.05
N VAL A 183 -25.58 31.06 -23.05
CA VAL A 183 -25.17 29.66 -23.18
C VAL A 183 -26.15 28.81 -22.36
N ASN A 184 -26.64 27.71 -22.94
CA ASN A 184 -27.59 26.80 -22.31
C ASN A 184 -26.97 25.96 -21.17
N PHE A 185 -26.21 26.56 -20.27
CA PHE A 185 -25.45 25.88 -19.23
C PHE A 185 -25.89 26.33 -17.84
N VAL A 186 -26.27 25.36 -17.00
CA VAL A 186 -26.62 25.58 -15.60
C VAL A 186 -25.80 24.66 -14.70
N ARG A 187 -25.28 25.21 -13.61
CA ARG A 187 -24.45 24.46 -12.68
C ARG A 187 -25.32 23.95 -11.53
N LEU A 188 -25.62 22.66 -11.54
CA LEU A 188 -26.41 22.01 -10.49
C LEU A 188 -25.48 21.61 -9.35
N LYS A 189 -25.92 21.83 -8.11
CA LYS A 189 -25.13 21.51 -6.91
C LYS A 189 -26.00 20.77 -5.92
N GLU A 190 -25.48 19.69 -5.37
CA GLU A 190 -26.08 18.99 -4.25
C GLU A 190 -24.97 18.47 -3.34
N ALA A 191 -25.03 18.84 -2.06
CA ALA A 191 -23.97 18.56 -1.09
C ALA A 191 -22.57 18.95 -1.64
N SER A 192 -21.64 18.00 -1.72
CA SER A 192 -20.30 18.18 -2.28
C SER A 192 -20.22 17.97 -3.80
N HIS A 193 -21.29 17.53 -4.45
CA HIS A 193 -21.32 17.18 -5.86
C HIS A 193 -21.78 18.35 -6.73
N LYS A 194 -21.21 18.41 -7.93
CA LYS A 194 -21.51 19.41 -8.95
C LYS A 194 -21.83 18.67 -10.23
N TYR A 195 -22.93 19.02 -10.86
CA TYR A 195 -23.38 18.47 -12.13
C TYR A 195 -23.60 19.58 -13.14
N GLU A 196 -23.54 19.22 -14.41
CA GLU A 196 -23.69 20.13 -15.53
C GLU A 196 -25.06 19.90 -16.16
N GLY A 197 -25.94 20.89 -16.06
CA GLY A 197 -27.25 20.87 -16.69
C GLY A 197 -27.26 21.70 -17.95
N PHE A 198 -27.98 21.23 -18.96
CA PHE A 198 -28.19 21.90 -20.23
C PHE A 198 -29.67 22.01 -20.52
N ILE A 199 -30.21 23.23 -20.45
CA ILE A 199 -31.60 23.50 -20.81
C ILE A 199 -31.69 23.49 -22.33
N GLN A 200 -32.56 22.67 -22.91
CA GLN A 200 -32.71 22.61 -24.37
C GLN A 200 -33.40 23.87 -24.91
N GLU A 201 -33.01 24.29 -26.10
CA GLU A 201 -33.55 25.50 -26.77
C GLU A 201 -35.02 25.32 -27.18
N ASN A 202 -35.45 24.07 -27.38
CA ASN A 202 -36.81 23.77 -27.79
C ASN A 202 -37.73 23.63 -26.58
N TYR A 203 -38.66 24.59 -26.46
CA TYR A 203 -39.78 24.54 -25.51
C TYR A 203 -41.01 24.01 -26.26
N ALA A 204 -41.40 22.76 -25.98
CA ALA A 204 -42.57 22.17 -26.61
C ALA A 204 -43.84 22.62 -25.87
N SER A 205 -44.65 23.45 -26.52
CA SER A 205 -45.96 23.89 -26.02
C SER A 205 -47.07 22.99 -26.55
N SER A 206 -47.98 22.58 -25.66
CA SER A 206 -49.14 21.75 -25.96
C SER A 206 -50.35 22.31 -25.24
N ASP A 207 -51.43 22.55 -25.98
CA ASP A 207 -52.65 23.17 -25.45
C ASP A 207 -53.87 22.31 -25.83
N ASN A 208 -54.88 22.30 -24.98
CA ASN A 208 -56.17 21.62 -25.24
C ASN A 208 -57.23 22.56 -25.85
N LEU A 209 -56.82 23.63 -26.55
CA LEU A 209 -57.74 24.65 -27.08
C LEU A 209 -58.61 24.16 -28.26
N SER A 210 -58.14 23.16 -29.01
CA SER A 210 -58.83 22.63 -30.19
C SER A 210 -59.96 21.64 -29.86
N ASP A 211 -59.96 21.07 -28.65
CA ASP A 211 -61.04 20.21 -28.20
C ASP A 211 -62.13 21.07 -27.56
N PHE A 212 -63.23 21.26 -28.29
CA PHE A 212 -64.46 21.89 -27.79
C PHE A 212 -65.19 21.03 -26.73
N SER A 213 -64.50 20.09 -26.09
CA SER A 213 -65.05 19.33 -24.97
C SER A 213 -65.24 20.26 -23.78
N SER A 214 -66.13 19.88 -22.86
CA SER A 214 -66.36 20.59 -21.60
C SER A 214 -65.19 20.51 -20.61
N ASP A 215 -64.04 19.98 -21.03
CA ASP A 215 -62.85 19.89 -20.19
C ASP A 215 -62.24 21.27 -19.94
N GLU A 216 -61.73 21.43 -18.73
CA GLU A 216 -61.08 22.65 -18.28
C GLU A 216 -59.85 22.99 -19.14
N ARG A 217 -59.75 24.26 -19.56
CA ARG A 217 -58.65 24.76 -20.41
C ARG A 217 -57.32 24.71 -19.64
N LYS A 218 -56.31 24.07 -20.24
CA LYS A 218 -55.01 23.81 -19.64
C LYS A 218 -53.92 24.07 -20.69
N PHE A 219 -52.96 24.90 -20.31
CA PHE A 219 -51.75 25.15 -21.10
C PHE A 219 -50.61 24.32 -20.50
N GLU A 220 -49.90 23.54 -21.32
CA GLU A 220 -48.76 22.74 -20.89
C GLU A 220 -47.52 23.10 -21.70
N THR A 221 -46.45 23.52 -21.01
CA THR A 221 -45.13 23.73 -21.64
C THR A 221 -44.14 22.72 -21.08
N LYS A 222 -43.46 22.01 -21.98
CA LYS A 222 -42.44 21.01 -21.64
C LYS A 222 -41.05 21.57 -21.91
N ILE A 223 -40.24 21.62 -20.86
CA ILE A 223 -38.86 22.05 -20.90
C ILE A 223 -37.98 20.82 -20.69
N SER A 224 -37.11 20.52 -21.65
CA SER A 224 -36.15 19.42 -21.54
C SER A 224 -34.84 19.92 -20.92
N LEU A 225 -34.38 19.26 -19.87
CA LEU A 225 -33.11 19.54 -19.20
C LEU A 225 -32.23 18.28 -19.28
N LYS A 226 -31.12 18.39 -20.00
CA LYS A 226 -30.11 17.32 -20.08
C LYS A 226 -29.05 17.55 -19.00
N VAL A 227 -28.89 16.60 -18.09
CA VAL A 227 -27.90 16.67 -17.02
C VAL A 227 -26.79 15.67 -17.30
N ILE A 228 -25.57 16.18 -17.41
CA ILE A 228 -24.34 15.39 -17.41
C ILE A 228 -23.84 15.36 -15.97
N GLY A 229 -23.83 14.16 -15.40
CA GLY A 229 -23.41 13.91 -14.04
C GLY A 229 -22.49 12.71 -13.94
N TYR A 230 -22.12 12.40 -12.70
CA TYR A 230 -21.35 11.22 -12.38
C TYR A 230 -21.92 10.54 -11.14
N ILE A 231 -21.90 9.22 -11.13
CA ILE A 231 -22.31 8.37 -10.01
C ILE A 231 -21.05 7.76 -9.41
N VAL A 232 -20.96 7.70 -8.09
CA VAL A 232 -19.80 7.15 -7.39
C VAL A 232 -20.24 6.03 -6.45
N GLY A 233 -19.87 4.80 -6.80
CA GLY A 233 -20.25 3.58 -6.09
C GLY A 233 -21.66 3.07 -6.44
N GLU A 234 -22.11 2.06 -5.68
CA GLU A 234 -23.36 1.32 -5.93
C GLU A 234 -24.43 1.62 -4.86
N GLY A 235 -24.28 2.74 -4.15
CA GLY A 235 -25.20 3.14 -3.07
C GLY A 235 -25.31 2.09 -1.96
N LYS A 236 -26.54 1.80 -1.53
CA LYS A 236 -26.84 0.84 -0.46
C LYS A 236 -26.60 -0.61 -0.84
N ASN A 237 -26.49 -0.91 -2.14
CA ASN A 237 -26.30 -2.26 -2.64
C ASN A 237 -24.82 -2.65 -2.72
N ARG A 238 -23.92 -1.76 -2.32
CA ARG A 238 -22.48 -2.02 -2.30
C ARG A 238 -22.09 -2.74 -1.02
N ASP A 239 -21.38 -3.86 -1.15
CA ASP A 239 -20.79 -4.58 0.00
C ASP A 239 -19.58 -3.83 0.60
N ARG A 240 -19.03 -2.87 -0.14
CA ARG A 240 -17.83 -2.11 0.20
C ARG A 240 -18.16 -0.65 0.57
N PRO A 241 -17.37 0.00 1.43
CA PRO A 241 -17.62 1.38 1.84
C PRO A 241 -17.49 2.36 0.66
N SER A 242 -18.27 3.45 0.68
CA SER A 242 -18.28 4.49 -0.37
C SER A 242 -16.90 5.10 -0.62
N TYR A 243 -16.10 5.27 0.43
CA TYR A 243 -14.70 5.67 0.36
C TYR A 243 -13.86 4.84 1.33
N THR A 244 -12.56 4.79 1.06
CA THR A 244 -11.59 4.08 1.88
C THR A 244 -10.49 5.00 2.35
N LEU A 245 -9.99 4.72 3.55
CA LEU A 245 -8.82 5.38 4.10
C LEU A 245 -7.68 4.35 4.13
N ARG A 246 -6.66 4.60 3.32
CA ARG A 246 -5.43 3.79 3.30
C ARG A 246 -4.29 4.58 3.90
N GLU A 247 -3.49 3.90 4.70
CA GLU A 247 -2.25 4.47 5.21
C GLU A 247 -1.09 3.98 4.34
N ASN A 248 -0.06 4.80 4.15
CA ASN A 248 1.16 4.33 3.51
C ASN A 248 1.96 3.42 4.45
N ILE A 249 2.74 2.52 3.84
CA ILE A 249 3.72 1.72 4.54
C ILE A 249 4.96 2.61 4.77
N VAL A 250 5.43 2.66 6.01
CA VAL A 250 6.56 3.51 6.42
C VAL A 250 7.83 2.72 6.67
N GLU A 251 7.72 1.56 7.31
CA GLU A 251 8.83 0.67 7.61
C GLU A 251 8.31 -0.77 7.63
N VAL A 252 9.05 -1.70 7.01
CA VAL A 252 8.79 -3.14 7.08
C VAL A 252 9.89 -3.74 7.95
N LYS A 253 9.52 -4.30 9.10
CA LYS A 253 10.45 -5.00 9.99
C LYS A 253 10.28 -6.50 9.80
N ILE A 254 11.30 -7.15 9.27
CA ILE A 254 11.36 -8.61 9.20
C ILE A 254 12.18 -9.07 10.42
N PRO A 255 11.56 -9.72 11.41
CA PRO A 255 12.30 -10.28 12.54
C PRO A 255 13.22 -11.42 12.06
N ARG A 256 14.29 -11.68 12.80
CA ARG A 256 15.12 -12.86 12.56
C ARG A 256 14.28 -14.12 12.82
N GLU A 257 14.44 -15.14 11.99
CA GLU A 257 13.65 -16.39 12.03
C GLU A 257 13.60 -17.01 13.43
N ARG A 258 14.72 -16.96 14.18
CA ARG A 258 14.83 -17.47 15.56
C ARG A 258 13.83 -16.83 16.54
N ILE A 259 13.60 -15.52 16.42
CA ILE A 259 12.64 -14.78 17.28
C ILE A 259 11.21 -15.13 16.90
N SER A 260 10.95 -15.42 15.62
CA SER A 260 9.63 -15.83 15.13
C SER A 260 9.27 -17.28 15.46
N LEU A 261 10.26 -18.17 15.56
CA LEU A 261 10.09 -19.59 15.89
C LEU A 261 10.19 -19.88 17.39
N ALA A 262 10.44 -18.86 18.23
CA ALA A 262 10.71 -19.01 19.66
C ALA A 262 11.77 -20.09 19.95
N GLU A 263 12.78 -20.19 19.08
CA GLU A 263 13.85 -21.17 19.22
C GLU A 263 14.78 -20.72 20.35
N ILE A 264 14.77 -21.46 21.46
CA ILE A 264 15.66 -21.23 22.59
C ILE A 264 17.05 -21.73 22.17
N PRO A 265 18.12 -20.92 22.32
CA PRO A 265 19.45 -21.37 21.96
C PRO A 265 19.88 -22.54 22.85
N GLU A 266 20.30 -23.66 22.25
CA GLU A 266 20.77 -24.86 22.97
C GLU A 266 21.95 -24.60 23.93
N HIS A 267 22.60 -23.44 23.81
CA HIS A 267 23.73 -23.03 24.64
C HIS A 267 23.34 -22.20 25.89
N GLU A 268 22.15 -21.59 25.97
CA GLU A 268 21.80 -20.72 27.11
C GLU A 268 21.50 -21.47 28.41
N PHE A 269 21.34 -22.80 28.35
CA PHE A 269 21.12 -23.65 29.54
C PHE A 269 22.08 -24.83 29.67
N GLY A 270 23.18 -24.82 28.90
CA GLY A 270 24.19 -25.89 28.96
C GLY A 270 23.72 -27.23 28.39
N SER A 271 22.61 -27.25 27.63
CA SER A 271 22.12 -28.44 26.93
C SER A 271 23.14 -28.96 25.92
N TYR A 272 23.83 -28.05 25.22
CA TYR A 272 24.91 -28.39 24.29
C TYR A 272 26.10 -29.11 24.96
N TYR A 273 26.28 -28.92 26.27
CA TYR A 273 27.35 -29.54 27.05
C TYR A 273 26.88 -30.76 27.89
N GLY A 274 25.64 -31.23 27.69
CA GLY A 274 25.10 -32.39 28.42
C GLY A 274 24.85 -32.14 29.92
N LEU A 275 24.73 -30.87 30.34
CA LEU A 275 24.55 -30.46 31.75
C LEU A 275 23.07 -30.24 32.12
N GLU A 276 22.17 -30.92 31.43
CA GLU A 276 20.73 -30.88 31.70
C GLU A 276 20.43 -31.65 33.00
N GLY A 277 19.81 -30.98 33.98
CA GLY A 277 19.44 -31.58 35.28
C GLY A 277 20.42 -31.37 36.45
N VAL A 278 21.56 -30.70 36.24
CA VAL A 278 22.46 -30.32 37.35
C VAL A 278 21.92 -29.10 38.10
N PRO A 279 21.73 -29.15 39.44
CA PRO A 279 21.28 -28.03 40.27
C PRO A 279 22.16 -26.79 40.10
N ALA A 280 21.55 -25.59 40.11
CA ALA A 280 22.23 -24.32 39.87
C ALA A 280 23.45 -24.09 40.79
N ASP A 281 23.35 -24.56 42.02
CA ASP A 281 24.33 -24.45 43.09
C ASP A 281 25.67 -25.13 42.72
N ILE A 282 25.62 -26.21 41.95
CA ILE A 282 26.81 -26.94 41.48
C ILE A 282 27.39 -26.23 40.24
N LYS A 283 26.55 -25.68 39.35
CA LYS A 283 27.01 -24.93 38.17
C LYS A 283 27.79 -23.67 38.56
N GLU A 284 27.35 -22.96 39.59
CA GLU A 284 28.04 -21.76 40.08
C GLU A 284 29.39 -22.08 40.74
N ALA A 285 29.53 -23.25 41.37
CA ALA A 285 30.82 -23.70 41.92
C ALA A 285 31.85 -24.02 40.82
N PHE A 286 31.41 -24.52 39.65
CA PHE A 286 32.28 -24.79 38.51
C PHE A 286 32.63 -23.55 37.68
N LEU A 287 31.88 -22.45 37.79
CA LEU A 287 32.13 -21.21 37.06
C LEU A 287 33.16 -20.29 37.72
N ASN A 288 33.43 -20.47 39.03
CA ASN A 288 34.32 -19.60 39.80
C ASN A 288 35.80 -20.01 39.77
N ASP A 289 36.15 -21.21 39.32
CA ASP A 289 37.53 -21.58 39.06
C ASP A 289 37.80 -21.52 37.55
N GLY A 290 38.60 -20.54 37.15
CA GLY A 290 38.98 -20.30 35.76
C GLY A 290 39.77 -21.46 35.17
N TYR A 291 39.08 -22.40 34.54
CA TYR A 291 39.68 -23.40 33.66
C TYR A 291 39.32 -23.08 32.21
N HIS A 292 40.37 -22.87 31.41
CA HIS A 292 40.27 -22.76 29.97
C HIS A 292 39.86 -24.12 29.38
N PHE A 293 38.66 -24.21 28.82
CA PHE A 293 38.26 -25.35 28.01
C PHE A 293 39.06 -25.34 26.70
N SER A 294 40.10 -26.17 26.67
CA SER A 294 40.83 -26.55 25.46
C SER A 294 40.00 -27.60 24.72
N ASN A 295 39.75 -27.37 23.42
CA ASN A 295 38.96 -28.27 22.57
C ASN A 295 39.81 -29.45 22.04
N VAL A 296 40.68 -30.02 22.90
CA VAL A 296 41.49 -31.20 22.60
C VAL A 296 40.79 -32.42 23.21
N PRO A 297 40.63 -33.54 22.48
CA PRO A 297 40.04 -34.75 23.04
C PRO A 297 40.78 -35.16 24.32
N ALA A 298 40.02 -35.47 25.37
CA ALA A 298 40.52 -35.77 26.69
C ALA A 298 41.66 -36.81 26.66
N ALA A 299 42.83 -36.44 27.20
CA ALA A 299 43.88 -37.38 27.51
C ALA A 299 43.32 -38.43 28.50
N SER A 300 43.36 -39.70 28.11
CA SER A 300 42.86 -40.81 28.93
C SER A 300 43.77 -40.98 30.16
N PHE A 301 43.20 -40.81 31.35
CA PHE A 301 43.86 -40.98 32.65
C PHE A 301 43.85 -42.42 33.18
N PHE A 302 43.72 -43.44 32.32
CA PHE A 302 43.82 -44.83 32.76
C PHE A 302 45.24 -45.37 32.60
N ASN A 303 45.99 -45.31 33.69
CA ASN A 303 47.14 -46.19 33.91
C ASN A 303 46.61 -47.64 34.02
N THR A 304 46.68 -48.39 32.91
CA THR A 304 46.48 -49.84 32.92
C THR A 304 47.70 -50.50 32.32
N SER A 305 48.46 -51.14 33.20
CA SER A 305 49.49 -52.11 32.89
C SER A 305 48.91 -53.21 32.00
N GLY A 306 49.31 -53.22 30.73
CA GLY A 306 48.92 -54.24 29.76
C GLY A 306 50.02 -54.47 28.74
N THR A 307 50.82 -55.51 28.98
CA THR A 307 51.85 -56.00 28.07
C THR A 307 51.24 -56.60 26.80
N GLY A 308 51.71 -56.15 25.64
CA GLY A 308 51.80 -56.97 24.43
C GLY A 308 50.77 -56.70 23.33
N GLY A 309 51.28 -56.38 22.14
CA GLY A 309 50.52 -56.49 20.88
C GLY A 309 50.77 -55.35 19.92
N GLY A 310 51.81 -55.46 19.09
CA GLY A 310 52.09 -54.50 18.02
C GLY A 310 50.94 -54.44 17.02
N SER A 311 50.37 -53.24 16.87
CA SER A 311 49.63 -52.84 15.68
C SER A 311 49.95 -51.37 15.42
N SER A 312 50.69 -51.17 14.34
CA SER A 312 51.10 -49.89 13.78
C SER A 312 49.89 -49.10 13.26
N THR A 313 49.28 -48.33 14.15
CA THR A 313 48.54 -47.10 13.82
C THR A 313 48.92 -46.08 14.87
N SER A 314 49.91 -45.24 14.55
CA SER A 314 50.35 -44.13 15.38
C SER A 314 49.24 -43.07 15.49
N ALA A 315 48.28 -43.30 16.38
CA ALA A 315 47.62 -42.20 17.05
C ALA A 315 48.70 -41.61 17.97
N ASN A 316 49.23 -40.44 17.62
CA ASN A 316 50.24 -39.78 18.43
C ASN A 316 49.56 -39.37 19.75
N VAL A 317 49.66 -40.24 20.76
CA VAL A 317 49.07 -40.01 22.08
C VAL A 317 49.80 -38.81 22.66
N VAL A 318 49.07 -37.72 22.84
CA VAL A 318 49.62 -36.47 23.37
C VAL A 318 49.90 -36.66 24.86
N THR A 319 51.16 -36.78 25.22
CA THR A 319 51.67 -36.78 26.60
C THR A 319 52.14 -35.37 26.97
N THR A 320 52.34 -35.12 28.26
CA THR A 320 52.90 -33.84 28.74
C THR A 320 54.27 -33.53 28.14
N ASP A 321 55.02 -34.57 27.77
CA ASP A 321 56.39 -34.46 27.28
C ASP A 321 56.45 -34.20 25.77
N ASN A 322 55.43 -34.60 25.01
CA ASN A 322 55.35 -34.40 23.55
C ASN A 322 54.36 -33.30 23.13
N PHE A 323 53.65 -32.66 24.08
CA PHE A 323 52.63 -31.65 23.81
C PHE A 323 53.15 -30.48 22.95
N SER A 324 54.34 -29.95 23.28
CA SER A 324 54.99 -28.87 22.52
C SER A 324 55.31 -29.31 21.08
N GLU A 325 55.77 -30.55 20.93
CA GLU A 325 56.13 -31.12 19.63
C GLU A 325 54.88 -31.35 18.77
N VAL A 326 53.82 -31.93 19.33
CA VAL A 326 52.55 -32.21 18.63
C VAL A 326 51.81 -30.91 18.26
N LEU A 327 51.86 -29.88 19.11
CA LEU A 327 51.35 -28.54 18.77
C LEU A 327 52.12 -27.95 17.60
N SER A 328 53.46 -28.03 17.65
CA SER A 328 54.32 -27.46 16.60
C SER A 328 54.15 -28.15 15.23
N GLN A 329 53.66 -29.39 15.21
CA GLN A 329 53.44 -30.24 14.03
C GLN A 329 52.01 -30.18 13.48
N ASN A 330 51.05 -29.56 14.16
CA ASN A 330 49.65 -29.49 13.69
C ASN A 330 49.10 -28.06 13.63
N MET A 331 49.99 -27.06 13.56
CA MET A 331 49.57 -25.67 13.39
C MET A 331 49.10 -25.43 11.96
N ILE A 332 47.94 -24.77 11.84
CA ILE A 332 47.47 -24.19 10.57
C ILE A 332 48.23 -22.88 10.38
N VAL A 333 48.99 -22.81 9.29
CA VAL A 333 49.78 -21.64 8.89
C VAL A 333 49.07 -20.97 7.71
N ARG A 334 48.92 -19.65 7.78
CA ARG A 334 48.53 -18.83 6.64
C ARG A 334 49.66 -17.85 6.32
N GLU A 335 50.10 -17.86 5.08
CA GLU A 335 51.27 -17.11 4.62
C GLU A 335 50.94 -16.34 3.34
N THR A 336 51.42 -15.11 3.23
CA THR A 336 51.36 -14.32 1.99
C THR A 336 52.67 -14.52 1.25
N LEU A 337 52.65 -15.32 0.18
CA LEU A 337 53.84 -15.64 -0.60
C LEU A 337 54.27 -14.48 -1.50
N LYS A 338 53.30 -13.67 -1.95
CA LYS A 338 53.54 -12.48 -2.76
C LYS A 338 52.46 -11.45 -2.49
N ASP A 339 52.87 -10.23 -2.18
CA ASP A 339 51.99 -9.06 -2.15
C ASP A 339 52.14 -8.25 -3.45
N SER A 340 51.09 -7.51 -3.80
CA SER A 340 50.99 -6.58 -4.92
C SER A 340 52.10 -5.51 -4.96
N THR A 341 52.79 -5.28 -3.84
CA THR A 341 53.86 -4.27 -3.71
C THR A 341 55.27 -4.85 -3.65
N ASN A 342 55.44 -6.17 -3.64
CA ASN A 342 56.75 -6.80 -3.48
C ASN A 342 57.57 -6.72 -4.78
N THR A 343 58.86 -6.38 -4.68
CA THR A 343 59.75 -6.40 -5.85
C THR A 343 60.08 -7.82 -6.27
N THR A 344 60.24 -8.00 -7.58
CA THR A 344 60.24 -9.26 -8.34
C THR A 344 61.11 -10.38 -7.74
N PRO A 345 60.54 -11.55 -7.43
CA PRO A 345 61.32 -12.77 -7.20
C PRO A 345 62.07 -13.17 -8.48
N SER A 346 63.17 -13.90 -8.34
CA SER A 346 64.00 -14.38 -9.47
C SER A 346 63.30 -15.41 -10.38
N SER A 347 62.11 -15.89 -10.00
CA SER A 347 61.25 -16.77 -10.80
C SER A 347 59.78 -16.37 -10.60
N PHE A 348 58.99 -16.34 -11.68
CA PHE A 348 57.56 -16.03 -11.67
C PHE A 348 56.66 -17.24 -11.43
N THR A 349 57.26 -18.42 -11.24
CA THR A 349 56.53 -19.69 -11.09
C THR A 349 56.72 -20.35 -9.73
N ASP A 350 57.82 -20.08 -9.04
CA ASP A 350 58.25 -20.87 -7.88
C ASP A 350 58.26 -20.02 -6.61
N PHE A 351 57.45 -20.39 -5.62
CA PHE A 351 57.31 -19.69 -4.34
C PHE A 351 57.55 -20.64 -3.17
N ALA A 352 58.56 -20.35 -2.34
CA ALA A 352 58.86 -21.15 -1.16
C ALA A 352 58.03 -20.71 0.05
N THR A 353 57.49 -21.67 0.80
CA THR A 353 56.85 -21.44 2.11
C THR A 353 57.90 -21.43 3.24
N LEU A 354 57.52 -20.89 4.40
CA LEU A 354 58.38 -20.88 5.59
C LEU A 354 58.54 -22.27 6.25
N TYR A 355 57.56 -23.15 6.10
CA TYR A 355 57.55 -24.48 6.70
C TYR A 355 57.09 -25.54 5.70
N SER A 356 57.56 -26.78 5.90
CA SER A 356 57.05 -27.94 5.17
C SER A 356 55.52 -28.02 5.25
N ILE A 357 54.92 -28.33 4.12
CA ILE A 357 53.49 -28.50 3.92
C ILE A 357 53.15 -29.97 4.13
N ARG A 358 52.20 -30.25 5.02
CA ARG A 358 51.65 -31.60 5.15
C ARG A 358 50.87 -31.93 3.88
N ALA A 359 51.14 -33.09 3.27
CA ALA A 359 50.53 -33.49 2.02
C ALA A 359 48.99 -33.41 2.04
N ASN A 360 48.40 -32.79 1.01
CA ASN A 360 46.96 -32.57 0.83
C ASN A 360 46.30 -31.68 1.90
N SER A 361 47.05 -30.74 2.48
CA SER A 361 46.52 -29.79 3.49
C SER A 361 46.50 -28.35 3.01
N GLU A 362 47.06 -28.10 1.84
CA GLU A 362 47.25 -26.79 1.25
C GLU A 362 46.02 -26.26 0.52
N SER A 363 45.85 -24.94 0.61
CA SER A 363 44.87 -24.16 -0.12
C SER A 363 45.54 -22.87 -0.59
N VAL A 364 45.75 -22.76 -1.90
CA VAL A 364 46.40 -21.60 -2.53
C VAL A 364 45.34 -20.67 -3.14
N LEU A 365 45.44 -19.38 -2.83
CA LEU A 365 44.59 -18.32 -3.34
C LEU A 365 45.44 -17.33 -4.14
N VAL A 366 45.04 -17.05 -5.39
CA VAL A 366 45.63 -15.99 -6.22
C VAL A 366 44.55 -14.93 -6.43
N ASN A 367 44.80 -13.71 -5.97
CA ASN A 367 43.83 -12.60 -5.98
C ASN A 367 42.46 -12.97 -5.37
N GLY A 368 42.45 -13.89 -4.41
CA GLY A 368 41.24 -14.40 -3.76
C GLY A 368 40.54 -15.56 -4.47
N VAL A 369 41.07 -16.04 -5.60
CA VAL A 369 40.55 -17.21 -6.34
C VAL A 369 41.32 -18.47 -5.92
N LEU A 370 40.59 -19.50 -5.49
CA LEU A 370 41.15 -20.79 -5.11
C LEU A 370 41.73 -21.51 -6.34
N GLN A 371 42.98 -21.93 -6.24
CA GLN A 371 43.69 -22.66 -7.28
C GLN A 371 43.60 -24.17 -7.04
N ALA A 372 43.68 -24.96 -8.11
CA ALA A 372 43.62 -26.42 -8.05
C ALA A 372 45.01 -27.06 -8.09
N ASP A 373 45.27 -28.00 -7.17
CA ASP A 373 46.52 -28.78 -7.13
C ASP A 373 46.52 -29.92 -8.16
N GLY A 374 47.65 -30.05 -8.87
CA GLY A 374 47.99 -31.18 -9.74
C GLY A 374 48.95 -30.81 -10.88
N ALA A 375 49.69 -31.80 -11.39
CA ALA A 375 50.69 -31.60 -12.46
C ALA A 375 50.14 -31.01 -13.77
N GLN A 376 48.83 -31.13 -14.01
CA GLN A 376 48.13 -30.54 -15.16
C GLN A 376 47.13 -29.44 -14.76
N LYS A 377 47.13 -29.03 -13.48
CA LYS A 377 46.23 -28.01 -12.94
C LYS A 377 46.99 -26.70 -12.72
N ASP A 378 46.59 -25.89 -11.75
CA ASP A 378 47.09 -24.52 -11.62
C ASP A 378 48.47 -24.47 -10.92
N TYR A 379 48.68 -25.36 -9.95
CA TYR A 379 49.97 -25.47 -9.24
C TYR A 379 50.28 -26.90 -8.79
N THR A 380 51.53 -27.11 -8.38
CA THR A 380 52.02 -28.33 -7.73
C THR A 380 52.88 -27.99 -6.52
N VAL A 381 52.82 -28.82 -5.48
CA VAL A 381 53.77 -28.74 -4.36
C VAL A 381 55.02 -29.57 -4.69
N VAL A 382 56.16 -28.90 -4.77
CA VAL A 382 57.48 -29.50 -5.05
C VAL A 382 58.32 -29.48 -3.77
N ASP A 383 58.99 -30.59 -3.48
CA ASP A 383 59.90 -30.76 -2.34
C ASP A 383 59.29 -30.44 -0.96
N GLY A 384 57.95 -30.49 -0.86
CA GLY A 384 57.20 -30.29 0.39
C GLY A 384 57.21 -28.87 0.93
N ASN A 385 57.89 -27.91 0.30
CA ASN A 385 57.98 -26.52 0.78
C ASN A 385 57.98 -25.47 -0.34
N THR A 386 57.76 -25.88 -1.60
CA THR A 386 57.75 -24.97 -2.75
C THR A 386 56.46 -25.16 -3.53
N ILE A 387 55.75 -24.07 -3.79
CA ILE A 387 54.61 -24.03 -4.70
C ILE A 387 55.12 -23.64 -6.08
N LYS A 388 54.91 -24.53 -7.06
CA LYS A 388 55.23 -24.29 -8.46
C LYS A 388 53.95 -24.12 -9.26
N PHE A 389 53.74 -22.92 -9.78
CA PHE A 389 52.65 -22.64 -10.72
C PHE A 389 53.01 -23.12 -12.13
N ASN A 390 52.00 -23.62 -12.84
CA ASN A 390 52.17 -24.06 -14.22
C ASN A 390 52.19 -22.89 -15.22
N GLU A 391 51.61 -21.74 -14.83
CA GLU A 391 51.64 -20.49 -15.58
C GLU A 391 52.38 -19.40 -14.78
N ASN A 392 52.92 -18.40 -15.49
CA ASN A 392 53.61 -17.28 -14.85
C ASN A 392 52.60 -16.39 -14.10
N VAL A 393 52.88 -16.12 -12.83
CA VAL A 393 52.11 -15.19 -12.02
C VAL A 393 52.46 -13.75 -12.40
N GLU A 394 51.47 -12.87 -12.51
CA GLU A 394 51.68 -11.48 -12.90
C GLU A 394 52.27 -10.65 -11.75
N GLN A 395 52.90 -9.52 -12.09
CA GLN A 395 53.56 -8.65 -11.10
C GLN A 395 52.59 -8.11 -10.05
N THR A 396 51.32 -7.89 -10.39
CA THR A 396 50.29 -7.33 -9.50
C THR A 396 49.59 -8.34 -8.61
N ASP A 397 49.82 -9.65 -8.82
CA ASP A 397 49.04 -10.68 -8.12
C ASP A 397 49.41 -10.82 -6.64
N LEU A 398 48.38 -11.00 -5.81
CA LEU A 398 48.45 -11.39 -4.40
C LEU A 398 48.32 -12.91 -4.28
N ILE A 399 49.34 -13.57 -3.73
CA ILE A 399 49.31 -15.01 -3.47
C ILE A 399 49.27 -15.24 -1.97
N VAL A 400 48.24 -15.95 -1.51
CA VAL A 400 48.09 -16.38 -0.12
C VAL A 400 47.92 -17.89 -0.09
N ILE A 401 48.69 -18.56 0.76
CA ILE A 401 48.54 -20.00 1.01
C ILE A 401 48.10 -20.23 2.45
N THR A 402 47.28 -21.25 2.66
CA THR A 402 46.96 -21.80 3.98
C THR A 402 47.24 -23.29 3.96
N TYR A 403 48.01 -23.79 4.93
CA TYR A 403 48.41 -25.19 5.00
C TYR A 403 48.60 -25.65 6.45
N ILE A 404 48.59 -26.95 6.69
CA ILE A 404 49.02 -27.52 7.97
C ILE A 404 50.52 -27.74 7.90
N LYS A 405 51.25 -27.23 8.89
CA LYS A 405 52.70 -27.48 9.01
C LYS A 405 52.95 -28.99 9.08
N GLY A 406 53.79 -29.50 8.18
CA GLY A 406 54.07 -30.91 7.96
C GLY A 406 55.43 -31.37 8.47
#